data_AF-A0A937X4X3-F1
#
_entry.id   AF-A0A937X4X3-F1
#
_cell.length_a   1.000
_cell.length_b   1.000
_cell.length_c   1.000
_cell.angle_alpha   90.00
_cell.angle_beta   90.00
_cell.angle_gamma   90.00
#
_symmetry.space_group_name_H-M   'P 1'
#
loop_
_entity.id
_entity.type
_entity.pdbx_description
1 polymer ?
#
loop_
_entity_poly.entity_id
_entity_poly.type
_entity_poly.pdbx_seq_one_letter_code
_entity_poly.pdbx_strand_id
1 'polypeptide(L)'
;MRSEARSSGSFTFAYAAWLIALVASLGSLFFGEVMKLPPCSLCWYQRICLFPLTVVIAVAIALRDENLFVYAVPLVIAGLGLAVYHNLIYYGVVSEALSPCTQGVPCNSRQIEWLGFITIPMLALFGFLGILVCLMIHRTGQRRARG
;
A
#
# COMPACT_ATOMS: atom_id res chain seq x y z
N MET A 1 36.48 -0.86 -3.51
CA MET A 1 35.51 -0.75 -4.63
C MET A 1 34.36 -1.77 -4.62
N ARG A 2 34.50 -2.99 -4.05
CA ARG A 2 33.36 -3.96 -3.93
C ARG A 2 32.28 -3.62 -2.88
N SER A 3 32.55 -2.68 -1.96
CA SER A 3 31.62 -2.27 -0.90
C SER A 3 30.49 -1.35 -1.40
N GLU A 4 30.82 -0.38 -2.26
CA GLU A 4 29.87 0.60 -2.82
C GLU A 4 28.78 -0.07 -3.69
N ALA A 5 29.17 -1.05 -4.53
CA ALA A 5 28.24 -1.78 -5.38
C ALA A 5 27.27 -2.69 -4.59
N ARG A 6 27.67 -3.19 -3.41
CA ARG A 6 26.84 -4.03 -2.55
C ARG A 6 25.80 -3.20 -1.77
N SER A 7 26.09 -1.92 -1.50
CA SER A 7 25.15 -0.96 -0.90
C SER A 7 24.01 -0.58 -1.85
N SER A 8 24.30 -0.38 -3.13
CA SER A 8 23.32 0.03 -4.15
C SER A 8 22.22 -1.02 -4.41
N GLY A 9 22.58 -2.31 -4.44
CA GLY A 9 21.61 -3.40 -4.66
C GLY A 9 20.63 -3.61 -3.50
N SER A 10 21.04 -3.30 -2.25
CA SER A 10 20.20 -3.50 -1.07
C SER A 10 19.02 -2.54 -1.04
N PHE A 11 19.25 -1.25 -1.34
CA PHE A 11 18.19 -0.23 -1.34
C PHE A 11 17.31 -0.25 -2.58
N THR A 12 17.67 -0.99 -3.64
CA THR A 12 16.84 -1.09 -4.87
C THR A 12 15.41 -1.52 -4.55
N PHE A 13 15.22 -2.50 -3.65
CA PHE A 13 13.89 -2.94 -3.23
C PHE A 13 13.16 -1.91 -2.35
N ALA A 14 13.88 -1.10 -1.57
CA ALA A 14 13.27 0.00 -0.82
C ALA A 14 12.78 1.10 -1.77
N TYR A 15 13.56 1.44 -2.81
CA TYR A 15 13.11 2.36 -3.87
C TYR A 15 11.90 1.82 -4.64
N ALA A 16 11.87 0.52 -4.95
CA ALA A 16 10.71 -0.10 -5.59
C ALA A 16 9.45 -0.02 -4.70
N ALA A 17 9.58 -0.34 -3.40
CA ALA A 17 8.51 -0.19 -2.42
C ALA A 17 7.99 1.25 -2.36
N TRP A 18 8.91 2.23 -2.32
CA TRP A 18 8.57 3.64 -2.33
C TRP A 18 7.82 4.07 -3.58
N LEU A 19 8.29 3.64 -4.76
CA LEU A 19 7.65 3.97 -6.03
C LEU A 19 6.21 3.43 -6.10
N ILE A 20 5.99 2.18 -5.64
CA ILE A 20 4.64 1.60 -5.55
C ILE A 20 3.76 2.43 -4.61
N ALA A 21 4.27 2.77 -3.42
CA ALA A 21 3.53 3.58 -2.44
C ALA A 21 3.19 4.98 -2.98
N LEU A 22 4.12 5.61 -3.68
CA LEU A 22 3.95 6.92 -4.30
C LEU A 22 2.89 6.88 -5.40
N VAL A 23 2.99 5.94 -6.34
CA VAL A 23 2.01 5.78 -7.43
C VAL A 23 0.63 5.45 -6.87
N ALA A 24 0.53 4.60 -5.85
CA ALA A 24 -0.74 4.29 -5.20
C ALA A 24 -1.33 5.51 -4.49
N SER A 25 -0.49 6.33 -3.83
CA SER A 25 -0.93 7.55 -3.15
C SER A 25 -1.44 8.60 -4.15
N LEU A 26 -0.68 8.84 -5.21
CA LEU A 26 -1.06 9.77 -6.29
C LEU A 26 -2.29 9.29 -7.05
N GLY A 27 -2.39 7.98 -7.34
CA GLY A 27 -3.58 7.39 -7.94
C GLY A 27 -4.82 7.58 -7.05
N SER A 28 -4.67 7.36 -5.74
CA SER A 28 -5.76 7.59 -4.78
C SER A 28 -6.23 9.05 -4.78
N LEU A 29 -5.31 10.01 -4.83
CA LEU A 29 -5.61 11.44 -4.93
C LEU A 29 -6.26 11.80 -6.27
N PHE A 30 -5.77 11.23 -7.37
CA PHE A 30 -6.30 11.46 -8.71
C PHE A 30 -7.77 11.03 -8.83
N PHE A 31 -8.11 9.84 -8.32
CA PHE A 31 -9.49 9.37 -8.30
C PHE A 31 -10.41 10.29 -7.48
N GLY A 32 -9.93 10.80 -6.34
CA GLY A 32 -10.71 11.71 -5.50
C GLY A 32 -10.90 13.10 -6.10
N GLU A 33 -9.79 13.75 -6.46
CA GLU A 33 -9.78 15.17 -6.79
C GLU A 33 -10.07 15.47 -8.26
N VAL A 34 -9.56 14.62 -9.16
CA VAL A 34 -9.66 14.83 -10.61
C VAL A 34 -10.88 14.12 -11.18
N MET A 35 -11.06 12.83 -10.86
CA MET A 35 -12.24 12.08 -11.30
C MET A 35 -13.49 12.32 -10.44
N LYS A 36 -13.38 13.11 -9.35
CA LYS A 36 -14.49 13.45 -8.44
C LYS A 36 -15.21 12.24 -7.86
N LEU A 37 -14.46 11.17 -7.57
CA LEU A 37 -14.99 9.97 -6.94
C LEU A 37 -14.76 10.03 -5.43
N PRO A 38 -15.82 10.28 -4.63
CA PRO A 38 -15.67 10.34 -3.19
C PRO A 38 -15.25 8.95 -2.66
N PRO A 39 -14.22 8.87 -1.79
CA PRO A 39 -13.82 7.60 -1.20
C PRO A 39 -14.88 7.12 -0.21
N CYS A 40 -15.10 5.81 -0.15
CA CYS A 40 -15.86 5.20 0.94
C CYS A 40 -15.05 5.22 2.25
N SER A 41 -15.69 4.96 3.40
CA SER A 41 -15.02 4.96 4.71
C SER A 41 -13.86 3.96 4.76
N LEU A 42 -14.00 2.79 4.14
CA LEU A 42 -12.95 1.78 4.04
C LEU A 42 -11.74 2.24 3.22
N CYS A 43 -11.97 2.87 2.07
CA CYS A 43 -10.91 3.50 1.27
C CYS A 43 -10.20 4.61 2.06
N TRP A 44 -10.95 5.37 2.87
CA TRP A 44 -10.37 6.40 3.73
C TRP A 44 -9.43 5.80 4.78
N TYR A 45 -9.80 4.69 5.42
CA TYR A 45 -8.89 3.95 6.31
C TYR A 45 -7.65 3.42 5.58
N GLN A 46 -7.80 2.93 4.34
CA GLN A 46 -6.64 2.53 3.52
C GLN A 46 -5.70 3.70 3.23
N ARG A 47 -6.22 4.91 2.99
CA ARG A 47 -5.41 6.13 2.81
C ARG A 47 -4.60 6.49 4.05
N ILE A 48 -5.17 6.32 5.25
CA ILE A 48 -4.44 6.55 6.52
C ILE A 48 -3.24 5.61 6.65
N CYS A 49 -3.33 4.37 6.15
CA CYS A 49 -2.17 3.48 6.14
C CYS A 49 -1.18 3.83 5.03
N LEU A 50 -1.68 4.22 3.85
CA LEU A 50 -0.86 4.39 2.64
C LEU A 50 -0.07 5.70 2.61
N PHE A 51 -0.69 6.84 2.94
CA PHE A 51 -0.03 8.15 2.79
C PHE A 51 1.17 8.32 3.73
N PRO A 52 1.07 7.98 5.03
CA PRO A 52 2.23 8.03 5.91
C PRO A 52 3.32 7.05 5.50
N LEU A 53 2.93 5.87 4.99
CA LEU A 53 3.87 4.84 4.54
C LEU A 53 4.79 5.36 3.41
N THR A 54 4.24 6.10 2.45
CA THR A 54 5.03 6.74 1.37
C THR A 54 6.11 7.66 1.95
N VAL A 55 5.77 8.46 2.97
CA VAL A 55 6.71 9.38 3.63
C VAL A 55 7.75 8.60 4.45
N VAL A 56 7.31 7.61 5.25
CA VAL A 56 8.20 6.80 6.10
C VAL A 56 9.26 6.08 5.27
N ILE A 57 8.88 5.47 4.13
CA ILE A 57 9.84 4.81 3.24
C ILE A 57 10.81 5.84 2.63
N ALA A 58 10.33 7.02 2.23
CA ALA A 58 11.18 8.07 1.66
C ALA A 58 12.23 8.55 2.67
N VAL A 59 11.82 8.80 3.91
CA VAL A 59 12.71 9.24 4.99
C VAL A 59 13.74 8.16 5.31
N ALA A 60 13.33 6.89 5.39
CA ALA A 60 14.26 5.80 5.64
C ALA A 60 15.30 5.64 4.51
N ILE A 61 14.90 5.86 3.25
CA ILE A 61 15.85 5.88 2.12
C ILE A 61 16.83 7.05 2.27
N ALA A 62 16.35 8.26 2.58
CA ALA A 62 17.18 9.46 2.73
C ALA A 62 18.20 9.32 3.87
N LEU A 63 17.77 8.74 5.00
CA LEU A 63 18.61 8.50 6.18
C LEU A 63 19.43 7.20 6.07
N ARG A 64 19.26 6.41 5.01
CA ARG A 64 19.81 5.06 4.87
C ARG A 64 19.54 4.16 6.10
N ASP A 65 18.34 4.27 6.66
CA ASP A 65 17.94 3.55 7.86
C ASP A 65 17.64 2.07 7.55
N GLU A 66 18.41 1.18 8.18
CA GLU A 66 18.23 -0.26 8.04
C GLU A 66 17.04 -0.81 8.84
N ASN A 67 16.44 -0.01 9.73
CA ASN A 67 15.28 -0.39 10.53
C ASN A 67 13.93 -0.11 9.85
N LEU A 68 13.92 0.33 8.58
CA LEU A 68 12.72 0.59 7.78
C LEU A 68 11.63 -0.47 7.96
N PHE A 69 12.00 -1.75 7.93
CA PHE A 69 11.06 -2.86 8.05
C PHE A 69 10.22 -2.82 9.33
N VAL A 70 10.80 -2.39 10.46
CA VAL A 70 10.12 -2.39 11.76
C VAL A 70 8.96 -1.39 11.79
N TYR A 71 9.14 -0.24 11.17
CA TYR A 71 8.15 0.84 11.17
C TYR A 71 7.16 0.73 10.01
N ALA A 72 7.61 0.27 8.84
CA ALA A 72 6.75 0.19 7.65
C ALA A 72 5.78 -1.01 7.69
N VAL A 73 6.21 -2.17 8.20
CA VAL A 73 5.43 -3.41 8.14
C VAL A 73 4.11 -3.35 8.91
N PRO A 74 4.02 -2.78 10.13
CA PRO A 74 2.74 -2.65 10.83
C PRO A 74 1.69 -1.88 10.00
N LEU A 75 2.11 -0.78 9.35
CA LEU A 75 1.22 0.00 8.49
C LEU A 75 0.81 -0.78 7.25
N VAL A 76 1.75 -1.52 6.63
CA VAL A 76 1.47 -2.36 5.46
C VAL A 76 0.51 -3.49 5.79
N ILE A 77 0.68 -4.18 6.93
CA ILE A 77 -0.20 -5.26 7.37
C ILE A 77 -1.61 -4.73 7.65
N ALA A 78 -1.72 -3.58 8.35
CA ALA A 78 -3.01 -2.94 8.59
C ALA A 78 -3.71 -2.58 7.29
N GLY A 79 -3.00 -1.93 6.36
CA GLY A 79 -3.53 -1.58 5.03
C GLY A 79 -3.93 -2.81 4.20
N LEU A 80 -3.13 -3.88 4.25
CA LEU A 80 -3.41 -5.14 3.57
C LEU A 80 -4.67 -5.82 4.14
N GLY A 81 -4.83 -5.87 5.47
CA GLY A 81 -6.03 -6.39 6.12
C GLY A 81 -7.29 -5.62 5.72
N LEU A 82 -7.21 -4.29 5.69
CA LEU A 82 -8.30 -3.43 5.20
C LEU A 82 -8.59 -3.66 3.72
N ALA A 83 -7.57 -3.87 2.88
CA ALA A 83 -7.74 -4.15 1.46
C ALA A 83 -8.40 -5.51 1.21
N VAL A 84 -8.01 -6.54 1.95
CA VAL A 84 -8.66 -7.86 1.91
C VAL A 84 -10.12 -7.72 2.32
N TYR A 85 -10.41 -7.09 3.46
CA TYR A 85 -11.76 -6.88 3.94
C TYR A 85 -12.63 -6.11 2.92
N HIS A 86 -12.05 -5.09 2.27
CA HIS A 86 -12.75 -4.35 1.22
C HIS A 86 -13.11 -5.23 0.02
N ASN A 87 -12.20 -6.09 -0.44
CA ASN A 87 -12.49 -7.03 -1.53
C ASN A 87 -13.61 -8.01 -1.14
N LEU A 88 -13.61 -8.51 0.11
CA LEU A 88 -14.67 -9.41 0.59
C LEU A 88 -16.06 -8.77 0.53
N ILE A 89 -16.17 -7.49 0.92
CA ILE A 89 -17.43 -6.74 0.80
C ILE A 89 -17.79 -6.50 -0.67
N TYR A 90 -16.82 -6.09 -1.49
CA TYR A 90 -17.05 -5.78 -2.91
C TYR A 90 -17.59 -6.99 -3.69
N TYR A 91 -17.07 -8.19 -3.42
CA TYR A 91 -17.53 -9.43 -4.04
C TYR A 91 -18.75 -10.06 -3.36
N GLY A 92 -19.33 -9.42 -2.34
CA GLY A 92 -20.55 -9.89 -1.67
C GLY A 92 -20.36 -11.12 -0.78
N VAL A 93 -19.11 -11.45 -0.41
CA VAL A 93 -18.81 -12.55 0.53
C VAL A 93 -19.22 -12.18 1.95
N VAL A 94 -19.10 -10.89 2.29
CA VAL A 94 -19.49 -10.32 3.59
C VAL A 94 -20.55 -9.26 3.36
N SER A 95 -21.60 -9.26 4.19
CA SER A 95 -22.68 -8.28 4.07
C SER A 95 -22.20 -6.87 4.45
N GLU A 96 -22.70 -5.87 3.73
CA GLU A 96 -22.40 -4.46 4.02
C GLU A 96 -22.88 -4.01 5.40
N ALA A 97 -23.85 -4.73 5.99
CA ALA A 97 -24.37 -4.45 7.33
C ALA A 97 -23.31 -4.57 8.44
N LEU A 98 -22.24 -5.33 8.22
CA LEU A 98 -21.10 -5.42 9.14
C LEU A 98 -20.06 -4.31 8.91
N SER A 99 -20.20 -3.52 7.86
CA SER A 99 -19.21 -2.52 7.48
C SER A 99 -19.45 -1.19 8.19
N PRO A 100 -18.40 -0.45 8.62
CA PRO A 100 -18.54 0.88 9.21
C PRO A 100 -18.87 1.96 8.15
N CYS A 101 -19.65 1.62 7.13
CA CYS A 101 -20.08 2.53 6.06
C CYS A 101 -21.48 3.06 6.44
N THR A 102 -21.54 3.88 7.49
CA THR A 102 -22.79 4.50 8.00
C THR A 102 -23.04 5.89 7.42
N GLN A 103 -22.05 6.48 6.74
CA GLN A 103 -22.08 7.81 6.15
C GLN A 103 -21.30 7.81 4.82
N GLY A 104 -21.89 8.37 3.75
CA GLY A 104 -21.25 8.52 2.45
C GLY A 104 -21.59 7.42 1.42
N VAL A 105 -20.71 7.22 0.44
CA VAL A 105 -20.91 6.24 -0.63
C VAL A 105 -20.72 4.78 -0.15
N PRO A 106 -21.54 3.83 -0.61
CA PRO A 106 -21.43 2.43 -0.23
C PRO A 106 -20.07 1.84 -0.60
N CYS A 107 -19.58 0.93 0.25
CA CYS A 107 -18.30 0.28 0.07
C CYS A 107 -18.33 -0.84 -0.98
N ASN A 108 -19.51 -1.33 -1.37
CA ASN A 108 -19.69 -2.18 -2.56
C ASN A 108 -19.90 -1.41 -3.88
N SER A 109 -19.92 -0.07 -3.83
CA SER A 109 -20.34 0.69 -5.00
C SER A 109 -19.34 0.52 -6.15
N ARG A 110 -19.84 0.13 -7.31
CA ARG A 110 -19.05 -0.07 -8.54
C ARG A 110 -18.81 1.28 -9.22
N GLN A 111 -17.91 2.08 -8.65
CA GLN A 111 -17.60 3.41 -9.18
C GLN A 111 -16.66 3.37 -10.40
N ILE A 112 -15.70 2.44 -10.39
CA ILE A 112 -14.70 2.25 -11.44
C ILE A 112 -14.47 0.75 -11.64
N GLU A 113 -14.70 0.28 -12.87
CA GLU A 113 -14.28 -1.04 -13.33
C GLU A 113 -13.47 -0.88 -14.62
N TRP A 114 -12.14 -0.80 -14.51
CA TRP A 114 -11.31 -0.79 -15.70
C TRP A 114 -11.20 -2.22 -16.21
N LEU A 115 -11.52 -2.42 -17.50
CA LEU A 115 -11.55 -3.73 -18.17
C LEU A 115 -12.57 -4.75 -17.57
N GLY A 116 -13.49 -4.31 -16.70
CA GLY A 116 -14.50 -5.19 -16.05
C GLY A 116 -13.98 -6.05 -14.90
N PHE A 117 -12.69 -5.96 -14.54
CA PHE A 117 -12.07 -6.73 -13.44
C PHE A 117 -11.11 -5.92 -12.56
N ILE A 118 -10.56 -4.79 -13.04
CA ILE A 118 -9.69 -3.95 -12.23
C ILE A 118 -10.55 -2.98 -11.43
N THR A 119 -10.69 -3.28 -10.14
CA THR A 119 -11.43 -2.49 -9.19
C THR A 119 -10.47 -1.73 -8.26
N ILE A 120 -10.93 -0.61 -7.70
CA ILE A 120 -10.19 0.17 -6.70
C ILE A 120 -9.70 -0.71 -5.53
N PRO A 121 -10.52 -1.59 -4.92
CA PRO A 121 -10.06 -2.45 -3.82
C PRO A 121 -8.99 -3.48 -4.25
N MET A 122 -9.03 -4.00 -5.49
CA MET A 122 -7.98 -4.88 -5.99
C MET A 122 -6.65 -4.14 -6.17
N LEU A 123 -6.68 -2.91 -6.70
CA LEU A 123 -5.48 -2.08 -6.85
C LEU A 123 -4.81 -1.81 -5.49
N ALA A 124 -5.61 -1.50 -4.47
CA ALA A 124 -5.10 -1.31 -3.11
C ALA A 124 -4.45 -2.59 -2.56
N LEU A 125 -5.09 -3.75 -2.77
CA LEU A 125 -4.56 -5.05 -2.35
C LEU A 125 -3.19 -5.33 -2.99
N PHE A 126 -3.08 -5.18 -4.31
CA PHE A 126 -1.81 -5.39 -5.02
C PHE A 126 -0.74 -4.36 -4.61
N GLY A 127 -1.12 -3.12 -4.34
CA GLY A 127 -0.22 -2.09 -3.85
C GLY A 127 0.42 -2.47 -2.51
N PHE A 128 -0.39 -2.77 -1.49
CA PHE A 128 0.12 -3.17 -0.17
C PHE A 128 0.89 -4.49 -0.22
N LEU A 129 0.44 -5.47 -1.01
CA LEU A 129 1.14 -6.73 -1.18
C LEU A 129 2.52 -6.53 -1.84
N GLY A 130 2.57 -5.72 -2.90
CA GLY A 130 3.82 -5.39 -3.59
C GLY A 130 4.82 -4.70 -2.67
N ILE A 131 4.36 -3.75 -1.85
CA ILE A 131 5.20 -3.08 -0.85
C ILE A 131 5.71 -4.08 0.19
N LEU A 132 4.84 -4.96 0.71
CA LEU A 132 5.23 -5.98 1.69
C LEU A 132 6.32 -6.91 1.14
N VAL A 133 6.15 -7.41 -0.08
CA VAL A 133 7.12 -8.30 -0.73
C VAL A 133 8.46 -7.58 -0.91
N CYS A 134 8.47 -6.34 -1.38
CA CYS A 134 9.69 -5.55 -1.53
C CYS A 134 10.42 -5.35 -0.18
N LEU A 135 9.68 -5.03 0.88
CA LEU A 135 10.25 -4.88 2.23
C LEU A 135 10.81 -6.20 2.80
N MET A 136 10.15 -7.33 2.54
CA MET A 136 10.62 -8.66 2.95
C MET A 136 11.92 -9.05 2.25
N ILE A 137 12.03 -8.78 0.93
CA ILE A 137 13.25 -9.02 0.16
C ILE A 137 14.38 -8.11 0.65
N HIS A 138 14.08 -6.83 0.91
CA HIS A 138 15.05 -5.89 1.47
C HIS A 138 15.61 -6.38 2.82
N ARG A 139 14.75 -6.80 3.75
CA ARG A 139 15.16 -7.32 5.07
C ARG A 139 15.98 -8.61 4.99
N THR A 140 15.62 -9.53 4.10
CA THR A 140 16.38 -10.77 3.92
C THR A 140 17.76 -10.51 3.30
N GLY A 141 17.85 -9.55 2.38
CA GLY A 141 19.13 -9.06 1.83
C GLY A 141 20.03 -8.46 2.91
N GLN A 142 19.48 -7.61 3.78
CA GLN A 142 20.24 -7.04 4.91
C GLN A 142 20.71 -8.10 5.91
N ARG A 143 19.86 -9.07 6.27
CA ARG A 143 20.25 -10.15 7.19
C ARG A 143 21.40 -11.00 6.65
N ARG A 144 21.40 -11.31 5.34
CA ARG A 144 22.49 -12.05 4.68
C ARG A 144 23.79 -11.26 4.56
N ALA A 145 23.74 -9.93 4.59
CA ALA A 145 24.94 -9.09 4.54
C ALA A 145 25.60 -8.88 5.92
N ARG A 146 24.84 -9.09 7.01
CA ARG A 146 25.31 -8.93 8.39
C ARG A 146 25.84 -10.22 9.05
N GLY A 147 25.50 -11.41 8.51
CA GLY A 147 25.99 -12.72 8.97
C GLY A 147 27.06 -13.27 8.06
#